data_AF-A0A8C0IM64-F1
#
_entry.id   AF-A0A8C0IM64-F1
#
_cell.length_a   1.000
_cell.length_b   1.000
_cell.length_c   1.000
_cell.angle_alpha   90.00
_cell.angle_beta   90.00
_cell.angle_gamma   90.00
#
_symmetry.space_group_name_H-M   'P 1'
#
loop_
_entity.id
_entity.type
_entity.pdbx_description
1 polymer ?
#
loop_
_entity_poly.entity_id
_entity_poly.type
_entity_poly.pdbx_seq_one_letter_code
_entity_poly.pdbx_strand_id
1 'polypeptide(L)'
;MARWCLARTVTVVSLTVTLSAVAVRYSSCRLPHRLLHPFRELAYSSVPVHWFNFYPVSMLSCYSPNENVHNKAHTSPYPGSKVERSKVPTDKVSWLVEWEDYKPVEYTAASVLAGPTWADPQISAKNFSPKFNEKDGQVERRSLSGLYEVENGRPRNPSGRTGLVGRGLLGRWGPNHAADPIITRWKRDSSGNKITHPISGKNILQFVAIKRKDCGEWAIPGGMVDPGEKISATLKREFSEEALNSLQKSRAEKEEMEKQMNRLFNQEHFVVNLFPSMMILYAIKKHTQ
;
A
#
# COMPACT_ATOMS: atom_id res chain seq x y z
N MET A 1 -31.96 18.84 -38.53
CA MET A 1 -32.06 19.12 -37.07
C MET A 1 -33.31 18.41 -36.58
N ALA A 2 -33.37 17.53 -35.58
CA ALA A 2 -32.54 17.32 -34.40
C ALA A 2 -32.32 15.81 -34.12
N ARG A 3 -31.21 15.50 -33.44
CA ARG A 3 -30.80 14.15 -33.02
C ARG A 3 -31.44 13.81 -31.67
N TRP A 4 -32.01 12.61 -31.56
CA TRP A 4 -32.31 11.97 -30.28
C TRP A 4 -31.04 11.37 -29.68
N CYS A 5 -30.62 11.85 -28.51
CA CYS A 5 -29.55 11.25 -27.72
C CYS A 5 -30.15 10.28 -26.70
N LEU A 6 -29.86 8.98 -26.87
CA LEU A 6 -30.05 7.99 -25.81
C LEU A 6 -29.05 8.25 -24.68
N ALA A 7 -29.55 8.68 -23.53
CA ALA A 7 -28.79 8.69 -22.29
C ALA A 7 -28.55 7.24 -21.84
N ARG A 8 -27.28 6.81 -21.81
CA ARG A 8 -26.86 5.60 -21.09
C ARG A 8 -26.47 5.98 -19.68
N THR A 9 -27.32 5.66 -18.73
CA THR A 9 -26.99 5.66 -17.29
C THR A 9 -25.88 4.64 -17.03
N VAL A 10 -24.79 5.06 -16.38
CA VAL A 10 -23.73 4.15 -15.92
C VAL A 10 -23.58 4.31 -14.42
N THR A 11 -23.74 3.19 -13.72
CA THR A 11 -23.58 3.04 -12.27
C THR A 11 -22.10 3.05 -11.89
N VAL A 12 -21.73 3.94 -10.97
CA VAL A 12 -20.42 3.90 -10.30
C VAL A 12 -20.43 2.75 -9.30
N VAL A 13 -19.59 1.73 -9.52
CA VAL A 13 -19.39 0.63 -8.58
C VAL A 13 -18.08 0.88 -7.83
N SER A 14 -18.18 1.29 -6.56
CA SER A 14 -17.05 1.23 -5.62
C SER A 14 -16.80 -0.25 -5.30
N LEU A 15 -15.64 -0.77 -5.69
CA LEU A 15 -15.26 -2.16 -5.49
C LEU A 15 -14.27 -2.24 -4.33
N THR A 16 -14.73 -2.70 -3.17
CA THR A 16 -13.86 -3.17 -2.09
C THR A 16 -13.29 -4.51 -2.53
N VAL A 17 -12.01 -4.55 -2.89
CA VAL A 17 -11.33 -5.81 -3.27
C VAL A 17 -10.74 -6.42 -1.99
N THR A 18 -11.40 -7.44 -1.45
CA THR A 18 -10.78 -8.35 -0.49
C THR A 18 -9.96 -9.40 -1.23
N LEU A 19 -8.63 -9.26 -1.18
CA LEU A 19 -7.71 -10.29 -1.66
C LEU A 19 -7.77 -11.49 -0.71
N SER A 20 -8.48 -12.56 -1.10
CA SER A 20 -8.39 -13.85 -0.41
C SER A 20 -7.40 -14.73 -1.15
N ALA A 21 -6.21 -14.94 -0.57
CA ALA A 21 -5.26 -15.92 -1.09
C ALA A 21 -5.78 -17.33 -0.76
N VAL A 22 -6.14 -18.10 -1.78
CA VAL A 22 -6.46 -19.52 -1.60
C VAL A 22 -5.13 -20.29 -1.62
N ALA A 23 -4.67 -20.72 -0.44
CA ALA A 23 -3.54 -21.63 -0.34
C ALA A 23 -3.94 -23.00 -0.89
N VAL A 24 -3.30 -23.43 -1.98
CA VAL A 24 -3.40 -24.79 -2.49
C VAL A 24 -2.66 -25.71 -1.52
N ARG A 25 -3.38 -26.47 -0.70
CA ARG A 25 -2.78 -27.54 0.11
C ARG A 25 -2.49 -28.75 -0.79
N TYR A 26 -1.22 -29.15 -0.84
CA TYR A 26 -0.81 -30.43 -1.41
C TYR A 26 -1.37 -31.58 -0.56
N SER A 27 -2.05 -32.52 -1.20
CA SER A 27 -2.54 -33.76 -0.58
C SER A 27 -1.38 -34.64 -0.15
N SER A 28 -1.36 -35.06 1.11
CA SER A 28 -0.59 -36.23 1.54
C SER A 28 -1.38 -37.05 2.55
N CYS A 29 -1.64 -38.28 2.11
CA CYS A 29 -1.83 -39.54 2.83
C CYS A 29 -2.90 -39.69 3.94
N ARG A 30 -3.63 -40.79 3.76
CA ARG A 30 -4.73 -41.33 4.57
C ARG A 30 -4.23 -41.87 5.90
N LEU A 31 -5.08 -41.84 6.93
CA LEU A 31 -5.62 -43.02 7.65
C LEU A 31 -6.78 -42.57 8.57
N PRO A 32 -7.74 -43.46 8.91
CA PRO A 32 -9.09 -43.08 9.34
C PRO A 32 -9.27 -43.22 10.86
N HIS A 33 -10.17 -42.41 11.45
CA HIS A 33 -11.01 -42.92 12.53
C HIS A 33 -12.32 -42.13 12.75
N ARG A 34 -13.41 -42.90 12.70
CA ARG A 34 -14.66 -42.88 13.49
C ARG A 34 -15.52 -41.61 13.57
N LEU A 35 -16.66 -41.72 12.86
CA LEU A 35 -18.05 -41.69 13.36
C LEU A 35 -18.44 -40.61 14.39
N LEU A 36 -19.33 -39.70 14.00
CA LEU A 36 -20.69 -39.56 14.56
C LEU A 36 -21.57 -38.64 13.69
N HIS A 37 -22.87 -38.86 13.80
CA HIS A 37 -23.95 -38.56 12.85
C HIS A 37 -24.51 -37.10 12.88
N PRO A 38 -25.37 -36.74 11.91
CA PRO A 38 -25.84 -35.39 11.61
C PRO A 38 -27.26 -35.07 12.13
N PHE A 39 -27.57 -33.78 12.27
CA PHE A 39 -28.94 -33.21 12.25
C PHE A 39 -28.86 -31.88 11.48
N ARG A 40 -29.37 -31.75 10.25
CA ARG A 40 -30.75 -31.74 9.71
C ARG A 40 -31.52 -30.43 10.00
N GLU A 41 -31.42 -29.52 9.03
CA GLU A 41 -32.47 -28.83 8.26
C GLU A 41 -33.72 -28.15 8.89
N LEU A 42 -34.15 -27.11 8.14
CA LEU A 42 -35.47 -26.44 8.06
C LEU A 42 -35.72 -25.31 9.09
N ALA A 43 -36.27 -24.14 8.75
CA ALA A 43 -37.17 -23.81 7.66
C ALA A 43 -37.14 -22.31 7.27
N TYR A 44 -37.68 -22.07 6.07
CA TYR A 44 -38.04 -20.79 5.46
C TYR A 44 -39.17 -20.04 6.21
N SER A 45 -39.11 -18.70 6.20
CA SER A 45 -40.30 -17.85 6.12
C SER A 45 -39.95 -16.46 5.54
N SER A 46 -40.46 -16.21 4.34
CA SER A 46 -40.80 -14.90 3.74
C SER A 46 -42.02 -14.32 4.49
N VAL A 47 -42.21 -13.01 4.71
CA VAL A 47 -42.45 -11.90 3.76
C VAL A 47 -42.26 -10.52 4.47
N PRO A 48 -42.33 -9.33 3.80
CA PRO A 48 -41.51 -8.17 4.09
C PRO A 48 -42.28 -7.02 4.75
N VAL A 49 -41.62 -6.21 5.59
CA VAL A 49 -42.11 -4.86 5.89
C VAL A 49 -40.93 -3.90 6.05
N HIS A 50 -41.01 -2.84 5.28
CA HIS A 50 -40.02 -1.81 5.04
C HIS A 50 -40.26 -0.64 6.02
N TRP A 51 -39.42 -0.47 7.04
CA TRP A 51 -39.39 0.75 7.84
C TRP A 51 -37.93 1.18 8.06
N PHE A 52 -37.57 2.29 7.41
CA PHE A 52 -36.33 3.02 7.65
C PHE A 52 -36.39 3.61 9.07
N ASN A 53 -35.57 3.10 9.98
CA ASN A 53 -35.21 3.79 11.21
C ASN A 53 -33.69 3.81 11.33
N PHE A 54 -33.12 5.00 11.14
CA PHE A 54 -31.72 5.30 11.42
C PHE A 54 -31.51 5.32 12.93
N TYR A 55 -31.15 4.17 13.51
CA TYR A 55 -30.49 4.13 14.80
C TYR A 55 -28.97 4.12 14.56
N PRO A 56 -28.20 5.04 15.17
CA PRO A 56 -26.75 4.92 15.18
C PRO A 56 -26.42 3.73 16.08
N VAL A 57 -26.17 2.57 15.47
CA VAL A 57 -25.50 1.47 16.15
C VAL A 57 -24.10 1.97 16.46
N SER A 58 -23.92 2.40 17.71
CA SER A 58 -22.62 2.50 18.35
C SER A 58 -21.99 1.12 18.29
N MET A 59 -21.23 0.86 17.23
CA MET A 59 -20.26 -0.22 17.20
C MET A 59 -19.13 0.18 18.13
N LEU A 60 -19.36 0.05 19.44
CA LEU A 60 -18.29 -0.26 20.37
C LEU A 60 -17.86 -1.69 20.05
N SER A 61 -17.18 -1.85 18.92
CA SER A 61 -16.47 -3.07 18.60
C SER A 61 -15.45 -3.25 19.71
N CYS A 62 -15.62 -4.31 20.48
CA CYS A 62 -14.62 -4.86 21.36
C CYS A 62 -13.39 -5.19 20.51
N TYR A 63 -12.54 -4.17 20.32
CA TYR A 63 -11.24 -4.32 19.68
C TYR A 63 -10.41 -5.26 20.53
N SER A 64 -10.30 -6.51 20.08
CA SER A 64 -9.28 -7.42 20.56
C SER A 64 -7.92 -6.77 20.23
N PRO A 65 -7.03 -6.51 21.21
CA PRO A 65 -5.82 -5.69 21.00
C PRO A 65 -4.77 -6.28 20.03
N ASN A 66 -5.01 -7.48 19.49
CA ASN A 66 -3.98 -8.32 18.90
C ASN A 66 -4.05 -8.49 17.37
N GLU A 67 -4.99 -7.88 16.64
CA GLU A 67 -5.21 -8.32 15.25
C GLU A 67 -4.51 -7.57 14.11
N ASN A 68 -3.76 -6.49 14.33
CA ASN A 68 -3.00 -5.87 13.23
C ASN A 68 -1.69 -5.20 13.68
N VAL A 69 -0.81 -5.94 14.36
CA VAL A 69 0.57 -5.46 14.59
C VAL A 69 1.34 -5.45 13.27
N HIS A 70 2.14 -4.40 13.05
CA HIS A 70 3.03 -4.24 11.89
C HIS A 70 4.21 -5.23 11.87
N ASN A 71 3.92 -6.53 11.75
CA ASN A 71 4.88 -7.62 11.91
C ASN A 71 6.12 -7.51 11.00
N LYS A 72 5.95 -7.07 9.75
CA LYS A 72 7.08 -6.84 8.82
C LYS A 72 8.05 -5.76 9.31
N ALA A 73 7.58 -4.79 10.10
CA ALA A 73 8.44 -3.76 10.66
C ALA A 73 9.29 -4.27 11.85
N HIS A 74 9.03 -5.48 12.34
CA HIS A 74 9.73 -6.11 13.47
C HIS A 74 10.72 -7.19 13.04
N THR A 75 10.72 -7.58 11.76
CA THR A 75 11.63 -8.62 11.25
C THR A 75 13.08 -8.15 11.26
N SER A 76 13.97 -9.09 11.56
CA SER A 76 15.42 -8.91 11.52
C SER A 76 16.06 -9.99 10.62
N PRO A 77 17.27 -9.74 10.07
CA PRO A 77 18.01 -8.48 10.16
C PRO A 77 17.32 -7.34 9.41
N TYR A 78 17.64 -6.09 9.77
CA TYR A 78 17.16 -4.93 9.02
C TYR A 78 17.62 -5.04 7.55
N PRO A 79 16.76 -4.72 6.56
CA PRO A 79 17.06 -4.98 5.15
C PRO A 79 18.42 -4.46 4.70
N GLY A 80 19.16 -5.30 3.96
CA GLY A 80 20.50 -4.93 3.44
C GLY A 80 21.58 -4.76 4.52
N SER A 81 21.37 -5.28 5.72
CA SER A 81 22.32 -5.18 6.84
C SER A 81 22.40 -6.50 7.64
N LYS A 82 23.25 -6.52 8.67
CA LYS A 82 23.29 -7.56 9.71
C LYS A 82 22.73 -7.06 11.06
N VAL A 83 22.03 -5.93 11.05
CA VAL A 83 21.55 -5.28 12.28
C VAL A 83 20.30 -5.97 12.77
N GLU A 84 20.36 -6.49 13.99
CA GLU A 84 19.21 -7.10 14.68
C GLU A 84 18.44 -6.03 15.45
N ARG A 85 17.11 -6.07 15.37
CA ARG A 85 16.22 -5.18 16.14
C ARG A 85 16.14 -5.67 17.59
N SER A 86 15.94 -4.75 18.53
CA SER A 86 15.52 -5.14 19.88
C SER A 86 14.15 -5.81 19.81
N LYS A 87 13.94 -6.92 20.55
CA LYS A 87 12.64 -7.59 20.58
C LYS A 87 11.57 -6.67 21.16
N VAL A 88 10.41 -6.62 20.52
CA VAL A 88 9.23 -5.87 20.98
C VAL A 88 8.10 -6.86 21.24
N PRO A 89 7.75 -7.14 22.51
CA PRO A 89 6.57 -7.92 22.84
C PRO A 89 5.30 -7.30 22.24
N THR A 90 4.35 -8.14 21.81
CA THR A 90 3.11 -7.72 21.13
C THR A 90 2.30 -6.72 21.96
N ASP A 91 2.25 -6.92 23.28
CA ASP A 91 1.58 -6.04 24.26
C ASP A 91 2.34 -4.71 24.52
N LYS A 92 3.59 -4.61 24.07
CA LYS A 92 4.45 -3.42 24.21
C LYS A 92 4.64 -2.64 22.89
N VAL A 93 3.92 -3.01 21.83
CA VAL A 93 3.99 -2.33 20.53
C VAL A 93 3.52 -0.88 20.64
N SER A 94 2.39 -0.63 21.30
CA SER A 94 1.79 0.71 21.39
C SER A 94 2.64 1.66 22.23
N TRP A 95 2.88 2.88 21.72
CA TRP A 95 3.58 3.94 22.45
C TRP A 95 2.87 4.35 23.75
N LEU A 96 1.54 4.16 23.83
CA LEU A 96 0.75 4.43 25.04
C LEU A 96 1.09 3.51 26.21
N VAL A 97 1.69 2.35 25.91
CA VAL A 97 2.14 1.43 26.95
C VAL A 97 3.52 1.88 27.43
N GLU A 98 3.61 2.22 28.70
CA GLU A 98 4.87 2.56 29.35
C GLU A 98 5.87 1.40 29.28
N TRP A 99 7.10 1.76 28.96
CA TRP A 99 8.21 0.83 28.87
C TRP A 99 9.54 1.59 28.97
N GLU A 100 9.96 1.88 30.19
CA GLU A 100 11.19 2.63 30.47
C GLU A 100 12.46 1.88 30.01
N ASP A 101 12.44 0.55 30.12
CA ASP A 101 13.55 -0.31 29.67
C ASP A 101 13.63 -0.48 28.14
N TYR A 102 12.76 0.19 27.37
CA TYR A 102 12.79 0.12 25.91
C TYR A 102 14.06 0.76 25.36
N LYS A 103 15.03 -0.09 24.99
CA LYS A 103 16.33 0.29 24.42
C LYS A 103 16.45 -0.23 22.98
N PRO A 104 15.85 0.47 21.99
CA PRO A 104 15.96 0.10 20.60
C PRO A 104 17.39 0.28 20.08
N VAL A 105 17.79 -0.58 19.13
CA VAL A 105 19.06 -0.41 18.42
C VAL A 105 19.01 0.84 17.54
N GLU A 106 20.05 1.68 17.54
CA GLU A 106 20.15 2.81 16.61
C GLU A 106 20.83 2.39 15.31
N TYR A 107 20.18 2.63 14.17
CA TYR A 107 20.74 2.33 12.86
C TYR A 107 20.26 3.31 11.78
N THR A 108 21.22 3.82 11.01
CA THR A 108 20.99 4.51 9.73
C THR A 108 22.04 4.03 8.75
N ALA A 109 21.62 3.63 7.55
CA ALA A 109 22.50 3.06 6.54
C ALA A 109 23.52 4.09 6.05
N ALA A 110 24.73 3.62 5.71
CA ALA A 110 25.81 4.48 5.22
C ALA A 110 25.41 5.29 3.98
N SER A 111 24.59 4.72 3.09
CA SER A 111 24.06 5.42 1.91
C SER A 111 23.16 6.61 2.27
N VAL A 112 22.43 6.55 3.39
CA VAL A 112 21.62 7.66 3.90
C VAL A 112 22.51 8.68 4.61
N LEU A 113 23.49 8.20 5.40
CA LEU A 113 24.44 9.05 6.11
C LEU A 113 25.35 9.87 5.18
N ALA A 114 25.61 9.37 3.97
CA ALA A 114 26.35 10.08 2.93
C ALA A 114 25.65 11.38 2.46
N GLY A 115 24.39 11.61 2.85
CA GLY A 115 23.65 12.83 2.55
C GLY A 115 23.32 13.05 1.06
N PRO A 116 22.82 12.03 0.32
CA PRO A 116 22.32 12.26 -1.04
C PRO A 116 21.11 13.21 -1.02
N THR A 117 20.77 13.80 -2.17
CA THR A 117 19.70 14.81 -2.31
C THR A 117 18.32 14.34 -1.84
N TRP A 118 18.06 13.02 -1.88
CA TRP A 118 16.82 12.41 -1.42
C TRP A 118 16.80 12.11 0.10
N ALA A 119 17.91 12.27 0.81
CA ALA A 119 18.02 12.01 2.24
C ALA A 119 18.05 13.31 3.06
N ASP A 120 17.42 13.29 4.22
CA ASP A 120 17.54 14.39 5.19
C ASP A 120 18.93 14.37 5.87
N PRO A 121 19.39 15.51 6.43
CA PRO A 121 20.46 15.51 7.41
C PRO A 121 20.11 14.69 8.68
N GLN A 122 21.11 14.47 9.52
CA GLN A 122 20.86 13.99 10.89
C GLN A 122 20.13 15.07 11.70
N ILE A 123 19.27 14.67 12.66
CA ILE A 123 18.48 15.61 13.48
C ILE A 123 19.35 16.56 14.31
N SER A 124 20.57 16.14 14.67
CA SER A 124 21.54 16.97 15.37
C SER A 124 22.25 18.01 14.48
N ALA A 125 21.99 18.05 13.17
CA ALA A 125 22.63 19.00 12.28
C ALA A 125 22.12 20.44 12.54
N LYS A 126 23.05 21.38 12.75
CA LYS A 126 22.73 22.76 13.19
C LYS A 126 21.73 23.51 12.30
N ASN A 127 21.74 23.25 11.00
CA ASN A 127 20.89 23.94 10.01
C ASN A 127 19.73 23.07 9.52
N PHE A 128 19.35 22.04 10.28
CA PHE A 128 18.26 21.15 9.93
C PHE A 128 17.13 21.26 10.95
N SER A 129 16.12 22.06 10.60
CA SER A 129 14.92 22.29 11.42
C SER A 129 13.67 21.84 10.64
N PRO A 130 13.40 20.51 10.56
CA PRO A 130 12.31 19.98 9.77
C PRO A 130 10.94 20.39 10.32
N LYS A 131 10.00 20.74 9.43
CA LYS A 131 8.60 21.03 9.79
C LYS A 131 7.75 19.77 9.71
N PHE A 132 7.78 18.96 10.76
CA PHE A 132 7.00 17.72 10.83
C PHE A 132 5.49 17.97 10.82
N ASN A 133 4.72 17.00 10.34
CA ASN A 133 3.26 17.09 10.14
C ASN A 133 2.81 18.21 9.19
N GLU A 134 3.70 18.72 8.35
CA GLU A 134 3.43 19.81 7.41
C GLU A 134 4.11 19.59 6.05
N LYS A 135 3.82 20.45 5.08
CA LYS A 135 4.62 20.52 3.84
C LYS A 135 5.85 21.39 4.11
N ASP A 136 7.03 20.77 4.12
CA ASP A 136 8.31 21.40 4.44
C ASP A 136 9.11 21.69 3.16
N GLY A 137 8.81 22.83 2.53
CA GLY A 137 9.38 23.19 1.23
C GLY A 137 8.97 22.19 0.15
N GLN A 138 9.93 21.42 -0.36
CA GLN A 138 9.72 20.37 -1.36
C GLN A 138 9.47 18.98 -0.74
N VAL A 139 9.55 18.85 0.58
CA VAL A 139 9.35 17.58 1.27
C VAL A 139 7.95 17.56 1.89
N GLU A 140 7.11 16.61 1.45
CA GLU A 140 5.84 16.34 2.12
C GLU A 140 6.13 15.55 3.39
N ARG A 141 5.94 16.16 4.57
CA ARG A 141 6.15 15.52 5.86
C ARG A 141 4.84 15.15 6.53
N ARG A 142 3.67 15.43 5.94
CA ARG A 142 2.37 14.96 6.47
C ARG A 142 2.22 13.46 6.24
N SER A 143 1.78 12.75 7.27
CA SER A 143 1.37 11.37 7.11
C SER A 143 -0.06 11.31 6.59
N LEU A 144 -0.32 10.33 5.71
CA LEU A 144 -1.67 10.02 5.24
C LEU A 144 -2.51 9.31 6.32
N SER A 145 -1.89 8.91 7.43
CA SER A 145 -2.55 8.31 8.59
C SER A 145 -2.94 9.33 9.69
N GLY A 146 -2.80 10.63 9.42
CA GLY A 146 -2.99 11.69 10.42
C GLY A 146 -1.69 12.13 11.08
N LEU A 147 -1.80 12.88 12.18
CA LEU A 147 -0.64 13.42 12.89
C LEU A 147 0.19 12.30 13.54
N TYR A 148 1.51 12.46 13.53
CA TYR A 148 2.43 11.64 14.30
C TYR A 148 3.13 12.48 15.37
N GLU A 149 3.41 11.85 16.50
CA GLU A 149 4.14 12.46 17.60
C GLU A 149 5.61 12.70 17.22
N VAL A 150 6.17 13.81 17.71
CA VAL A 150 7.59 14.12 17.63
C VAL A 150 8.15 14.12 19.04
N GLU A 151 9.04 13.19 19.34
CA GLU A 151 9.70 13.05 20.63
C GLU A 151 11.21 13.17 20.45
N ASN A 152 11.89 13.93 21.31
CA ASN A 152 13.33 14.17 21.23
C ASN A 152 13.77 14.67 19.84
N GLY A 153 12.94 15.51 19.21
CA GLY A 153 13.14 16.04 17.87
C GLY A 153 12.96 15.03 16.74
N ARG A 154 12.51 13.80 17.01
CA ARG A 154 12.35 12.71 16.02
C ARG A 154 10.89 12.25 15.91
N PRO A 155 10.37 11.94 14.71
CA PRO A 155 9.05 11.34 14.55
C PRO A 155 8.95 9.95 15.16
N ARG A 156 7.86 9.67 15.88
CA ARG A 156 7.47 8.32 16.29
C ARG A 156 6.63 7.66 15.20
N ASN A 157 6.88 6.38 14.95
CA ASN A 157 6.06 5.60 14.01
C ASN A 157 4.62 5.53 14.56
N PRO A 158 3.60 5.99 13.82
CA PRO A 158 2.21 5.99 14.30
C PRO A 158 1.66 4.58 14.57
N SER A 159 2.28 3.54 14.01
CA SER A 159 1.89 2.14 14.24
C SER A 159 2.58 1.50 15.46
N GLY A 160 3.47 2.22 16.16
CA GLY A 160 4.12 1.76 17.40
C GLY A 160 5.62 1.49 17.29
N ARG A 161 6.16 0.89 18.35
CA ARG A 161 7.58 0.48 18.49
C ARG A 161 7.96 -0.55 17.43
N THR A 162 9.24 -0.53 17.02
CA THR A 162 9.80 -1.47 16.02
C THR A 162 11.12 -2.11 16.45
N GLY A 163 11.63 -1.77 17.64
CA GLY A 163 12.92 -2.26 18.14
C GLY A 163 14.15 -1.60 17.52
N LEU A 164 13.95 -0.58 16.68
CA LEU A 164 15.03 0.16 16.01
C LEU A 164 14.68 1.65 15.92
N VAL A 165 15.67 2.50 16.19
CA VAL A 165 15.61 3.96 16.00
C VAL A 165 16.64 4.41 14.95
N GLY A 166 16.52 5.64 14.48
CA GLY A 166 17.20 6.10 13.28
C GLY A 166 16.34 5.86 12.04
N ARG A 167 16.94 5.96 10.86
CA ARG A 167 16.20 5.88 9.59
C ARG A 167 16.38 4.57 8.85
N GLY A 168 17.35 3.75 9.23
CA GLY A 168 17.76 2.61 8.43
C GLY A 168 18.09 3.05 7.00
N LEU A 169 17.41 2.48 6.01
CA LEU A 169 17.58 2.81 4.58
C LEU A 169 16.65 3.93 4.07
N LEU A 170 15.78 4.47 4.91
CA LEU A 170 14.87 5.55 4.52
C LEU A 170 15.57 6.91 4.52
N GLY A 171 15.28 7.74 3.52
CA GLY A 171 15.91 9.05 3.39
C GLY A 171 15.38 10.08 4.37
N ARG A 172 14.06 10.11 4.55
CA ARG A 172 13.36 11.15 5.33
C ARG A 172 13.10 10.72 6.76
N TRP A 173 13.18 11.67 7.68
CA TRP A 173 12.60 11.49 9.02
C TRP A 173 11.08 11.58 8.93
N GLY A 174 10.38 10.57 9.48
CA GLY A 174 8.92 10.47 9.40
C GLY A 174 8.46 9.72 8.13
N PRO A 175 7.36 10.14 7.48
CA PRO A 175 6.82 9.43 6.32
C PRO A 175 7.77 9.51 5.12
N ASN A 176 7.90 8.39 4.40
CA ASN A 176 8.61 8.31 3.12
C ASN A 176 7.58 7.84 2.07
N HIS A 177 7.12 8.77 1.23
CA HIS A 177 5.98 8.53 0.34
C HIS A 177 6.36 7.73 -0.91
N ALA A 178 5.48 6.83 -1.31
CA ALA A 178 5.53 6.07 -2.55
C ALA A 178 4.17 6.14 -3.25
N ALA A 179 4.14 5.85 -4.54
CA ALA A 179 2.92 5.83 -5.34
C ALA A 179 2.86 4.54 -6.19
N ASP A 180 1.71 3.86 -6.13
CA ASP A 180 1.46 2.56 -6.75
C ASP A 180 0.35 2.66 -7.81
N PRO A 181 0.67 2.81 -9.11
CA PRO A 181 -0.33 2.93 -10.17
C PRO A 181 -0.94 1.57 -10.54
N ILE A 182 -2.19 1.33 -10.11
CA ILE A 182 -2.95 0.13 -10.48
C ILE A 182 -3.76 0.39 -11.75
N ILE A 183 -3.15 0.12 -12.91
CA ILE A 183 -3.84 0.25 -14.20
C ILE A 183 -4.53 -1.06 -14.55
N THR A 184 -5.84 -0.98 -14.79
CA THR A 184 -6.70 -2.15 -15.00
C THR A 184 -7.39 -2.14 -16.35
N ARG A 185 -7.75 -3.33 -16.83
CA ARG A 185 -8.67 -3.52 -17.97
C ARG A 185 -9.47 -4.80 -17.79
N TRP A 186 -10.66 -4.86 -18.38
CA TRP A 186 -11.40 -6.13 -18.46
C TRP A 186 -10.65 -7.12 -19.36
N LYS A 187 -10.56 -8.37 -18.93
CA LYS A 187 -10.10 -9.47 -19.78
C LYS A 187 -11.11 -9.65 -20.92
N ARG A 188 -10.62 -9.72 -22.15
CA ARG A 188 -11.46 -9.88 -23.35
C ARG A 188 -11.12 -11.16 -24.11
N ASP A 189 -12.12 -11.72 -24.78
CA ASP A 189 -11.94 -12.83 -25.73
C ASP A 189 -11.45 -12.31 -27.11
N SER A 190 -11.29 -13.22 -28.08
CA SER A 190 -10.85 -12.89 -29.45
C SER A 190 -11.82 -11.97 -30.21
N SER A 191 -13.09 -11.92 -29.80
CA SER A 191 -14.12 -11.04 -30.36
C SER A 191 -14.19 -9.69 -29.64
N GLY A 192 -13.38 -9.48 -28.60
CA GLY A 192 -13.36 -8.26 -27.81
C GLY A 192 -14.43 -8.20 -26.71
N ASN A 193 -15.17 -9.27 -26.44
CA ASN A 193 -16.18 -9.30 -25.38
C ASN A 193 -15.55 -9.55 -24.01
N LYS A 194 -16.17 -9.06 -22.93
CA LYS A 194 -15.69 -9.30 -21.57
C LYS A 194 -15.84 -10.77 -21.20
N ILE A 195 -14.82 -11.35 -20.58
CA ILE A 195 -14.87 -12.73 -20.11
C ILE A 195 -15.46 -12.75 -18.69
N THR A 196 -16.51 -13.54 -18.49
CA THR A 196 -17.13 -13.79 -17.19
C THR A 196 -16.51 -15.02 -16.53
N HIS A 197 -16.20 -14.93 -15.24
CA HIS A 197 -15.70 -16.05 -14.46
C HIS A 197 -16.85 -17.02 -14.14
N PRO A 198 -16.71 -18.32 -14.45
CA PRO A 198 -17.83 -19.27 -14.44
C PRO A 198 -18.42 -19.49 -13.03
N ILE A 199 -17.60 -19.40 -11.98
CA ILE A 199 -18.05 -19.68 -10.61
C ILE A 199 -18.66 -18.44 -9.96
N SER A 200 -18.08 -17.25 -10.19
CA SER A 200 -18.51 -16.04 -9.48
C SER A 200 -19.54 -15.22 -10.26
N GLY A 201 -19.74 -15.50 -11.55
CA GLY A 201 -20.61 -14.72 -12.43
C GLY A 201 -20.12 -13.28 -12.69
N LYS A 202 -18.91 -12.92 -12.24
CA LYS A 202 -18.32 -11.58 -12.41
C LYS A 202 -17.35 -11.54 -13.57
N ASN A 203 -17.24 -10.39 -14.24
CA ASN A 203 -16.22 -10.17 -15.27
C ASN A 203 -14.80 -10.27 -14.67
N ILE A 204 -13.85 -10.82 -15.44
CA ILE A 204 -12.46 -10.96 -15.01
C ILE A 204 -11.70 -9.66 -15.28
N LEU A 205 -11.09 -9.09 -14.24
CA LEU A 205 -10.22 -7.91 -14.34
C LEU A 205 -8.75 -8.31 -14.49
N GLN A 206 -8.00 -7.59 -15.31
CA GLN A 206 -6.54 -7.67 -15.41
C GLN A 206 -5.94 -6.36 -14.91
N PHE A 207 -4.75 -6.42 -14.33
CA PHE A 207 -3.94 -5.24 -14.04
C PHE A 207 -2.51 -5.45 -14.53
N VAL A 208 -1.76 -4.36 -14.70
CA VAL A 208 -0.35 -4.42 -15.08
C VAL A 208 0.51 -4.66 -13.85
N ALA A 209 1.33 -5.71 -13.89
CA ALA A 209 2.29 -6.05 -12.85
C ALA A 209 3.70 -6.19 -13.46
N ILE A 210 4.72 -5.96 -12.63
CA ILE A 210 6.13 -6.20 -12.96
C ILE A 210 6.67 -7.33 -12.09
N LYS A 211 7.62 -8.10 -12.61
CA LYS A 211 8.37 -9.07 -11.81
C LYS A 211 9.71 -8.46 -11.45
N ARG A 212 9.93 -8.18 -10.17
CA ARG A 212 11.13 -7.48 -9.72
C ARG A 212 12.36 -8.37 -9.89
N LYS A 213 13.47 -7.80 -10.35
CA LYS A 213 14.74 -8.55 -10.56
C LYS A 213 15.43 -8.93 -9.25
N ASP A 214 15.26 -8.13 -8.21
CA ASP A 214 15.97 -8.29 -6.94
C ASP A 214 15.42 -9.44 -6.07
N CYS A 215 14.10 -9.67 -6.11
CA CYS A 215 13.45 -10.73 -5.33
C CYS A 215 12.67 -11.75 -6.17
N GLY A 216 12.42 -11.50 -7.45
CA GLY A 216 11.62 -12.39 -8.31
C GLY A 216 10.10 -12.34 -8.05
N GLU A 217 9.64 -11.44 -7.19
CA GLU A 217 8.22 -11.29 -6.85
C GLU A 217 7.47 -10.42 -7.86
N TRP A 218 6.17 -10.70 -8.04
CA TRP A 218 5.27 -9.84 -8.79
C TRP A 218 4.81 -8.67 -7.93
N ALA A 219 4.85 -7.46 -8.48
CA ALA A 219 4.49 -6.22 -7.80
C ALA A 219 3.74 -5.24 -8.72
N ILE A 220 3.08 -4.26 -8.12
CA ILE A 220 2.58 -3.08 -8.83
C ILE A 220 3.79 -2.26 -9.27
N PRO A 221 3.82 -1.69 -10.50
CA PRO A 221 4.90 -0.85 -11.00
C PRO A 221 4.89 0.55 -10.34
N GLY A 222 5.12 0.59 -9.03
CA GLY A 222 5.21 1.81 -8.24
C GLY A 222 6.63 2.13 -7.80
N GLY A 223 6.76 3.29 -7.14
CA GLY A 223 8.04 3.77 -6.63
C GLY A 223 7.92 5.00 -5.75
N MET A 224 9.06 5.55 -5.37
CA MET A 224 9.15 6.65 -4.41
C MET A 224 8.71 7.97 -5.04
N VAL A 225 8.06 8.83 -4.25
CA VAL A 225 7.74 10.20 -4.66
C VAL A 225 9.00 11.05 -4.58
N ASP A 226 9.37 11.70 -5.69
CA ASP A 226 10.55 12.56 -5.72
C ASP A 226 10.31 13.88 -4.97
N PRO A 227 11.36 14.54 -4.45
CA PRO A 227 11.21 15.84 -3.79
C PRO A 227 10.54 16.87 -4.70
N GLY A 228 9.44 17.47 -4.22
CA GLY A 228 8.65 18.45 -4.95
C GLY A 228 7.71 17.86 -6.02
N GLU A 229 7.77 16.56 -6.26
CA GLU A 229 6.91 15.88 -7.23
C GLU A 229 5.49 15.73 -6.68
N LYS A 230 4.48 15.98 -7.54
CA LYS A 230 3.08 15.66 -7.22
C LYS A 230 2.88 14.15 -7.36
N ILE A 231 2.07 13.55 -6.48
CA ILE A 231 1.73 12.11 -6.54
C ILE A 231 1.20 11.69 -7.93
N SER A 232 0.39 12.53 -8.59
CA SER A 232 -0.11 12.25 -9.94
C SER A 232 0.99 12.19 -11.01
N ALA A 233 2.07 12.95 -10.84
CA ALA A 233 3.25 12.86 -11.69
C ALA A 233 4.04 11.58 -11.39
N THR A 234 4.25 11.24 -10.11
CA THR A 234 4.89 9.99 -9.69
C THR A 234 4.19 8.76 -10.28
N LEU A 235 2.85 8.70 -10.20
CA LEU A 235 2.07 7.59 -10.75
C LEU A 235 2.28 7.43 -12.27
N LYS A 236 2.33 8.54 -13.02
CA LYS A 236 2.59 8.51 -14.46
C LYS A 236 4.02 8.11 -14.77
N ARG A 237 4.99 8.67 -14.04
CA ARG A 237 6.43 8.43 -14.22
C ARG A 237 6.77 6.97 -13.94
N GLU A 238 6.45 6.47 -12.75
CA GLU A 238 6.74 5.08 -12.33
C GLU A 238 6.12 4.07 -13.28
N PHE A 239 4.86 4.24 -13.67
CA PHE A 239 4.23 3.36 -14.64
C PHE A 239 4.92 3.38 -16.01
N SER A 240 5.26 4.58 -16.50
CA SER A 240 5.90 4.73 -17.81
C SER A 240 7.31 4.13 -17.83
N GLU A 241 8.08 4.31 -16.76
CA GLU A 241 9.44 3.79 -16.65
C GLU A 241 9.44 2.27 -16.46
N GLU A 242 8.71 1.76 -15.47
CA GLU A 242 8.78 0.35 -15.06
C GLU A 242 7.96 -0.58 -15.94
N ALA A 243 6.80 -0.15 -16.43
CA ALA A 243 5.90 -1.01 -17.20
C ALA A 243 5.96 -0.76 -18.71
N LEU A 244 6.32 0.44 -19.14
CA LEU A 244 6.38 0.82 -20.57
C LEU A 244 7.80 1.06 -21.10
N ASN A 245 8.82 0.89 -20.25
CA ASN A 245 10.24 1.07 -20.59
C ASN A 245 10.53 2.44 -21.25
N SER A 246 9.89 3.50 -20.74
CA SER A 246 9.98 4.84 -21.33
C SER A 246 11.41 5.34 -21.47
N LEU A 247 12.31 5.00 -20.53
CA LEU A 247 13.71 5.46 -20.53
C LEU A 247 14.48 5.06 -21.79
N GLN A 248 14.15 3.92 -22.40
CA GLN A 248 14.80 3.39 -23.59
C GLN A 248 14.10 3.77 -24.90
N LYS A 249 13.00 4.54 -24.85
CA LYS A 249 12.24 4.94 -26.03
C LYS A 249 12.82 6.18 -26.72
N SER A 250 12.64 6.25 -28.03
CA SER A 250 12.92 7.46 -28.82
C SER A 250 12.01 8.62 -28.39
N ARG A 251 12.39 9.85 -28.77
CA ARG A 251 11.59 11.05 -28.47
C ARG A 251 10.16 10.96 -29.01
N ALA A 252 9.99 10.52 -30.26
CA ALA A 252 8.67 10.40 -30.88
C ALA A 252 7.79 9.37 -30.16
N GLU A 253 8.35 8.23 -29.75
CA GLU A 253 7.61 7.22 -29.00
C GLU A 253 7.24 7.69 -27.59
N LYS A 254 8.10 8.49 -26.94
CA LYS A 254 7.79 9.12 -25.65
C LYS A 254 6.62 10.09 -25.78
N GLU A 255 6.61 10.92 -26.82
CA GLU A 255 5.53 11.88 -27.07
C GLU A 255 4.18 11.18 -27.32
N GLU A 256 4.17 10.06 -28.06
CA GLU A 256 2.93 9.27 -28.25
C GLU A 256 2.49 8.56 -26.96
N MET A 257 3.42 7.98 -26.21
CA MET A 257 3.13 7.38 -24.91
C MET A 257 2.54 8.42 -23.95
N GLU A 258 3.11 9.62 -23.89
CA GLU A 258 2.64 10.69 -23.04
C GLU A 258 1.21 11.11 -23.40
N LYS A 259 0.87 11.19 -24.70
CA LYS A 259 -0.51 11.42 -25.15
C LYS A 259 -1.46 10.31 -24.69
N GLN A 260 -1.03 9.05 -24.71
CA GLN A 260 -1.84 7.92 -24.23
C GLN A 260 -2.01 7.95 -22.71
N MET A 261 -0.95 8.24 -21.96
CA MET A 261 -0.99 8.38 -20.50
C MET A 261 -1.83 9.56 -20.06
N ASN A 262 -1.72 10.70 -20.73
CA ASN A 262 -2.58 11.84 -20.46
C ASN A 262 -4.06 11.51 -20.73
N ARG A 263 -4.36 10.78 -21.81
CA ARG A 263 -5.72 10.29 -22.06
C ARG A 263 -6.21 9.32 -20.99
N LEU A 264 -5.35 8.43 -20.47
CA LEU A 264 -5.72 7.44 -19.45
C LEU A 264 -5.94 8.07 -18.07
N PHE A 265 -5.05 8.96 -17.65
CA PHE A 265 -5.05 9.56 -16.32
C PHE A 265 -5.97 10.78 -16.18
N ASN A 266 -6.55 11.25 -17.28
CA ASN A 266 -7.55 12.33 -17.27
C ASN A 266 -8.99 11.82 -17.53
N GLN A 267 -9.23 10.51 -17.45
CA GLN A 267 -10.59 9.96 -17.53
C GLN A 267 -11.34 10.19 -16.22
N GLU A 268 -12.68 10.30 -16.27
CA GLU A 268 -13.54 10.44 -15.09
C GLU A 268 -13.34 9.31 -14.06
N HIS A 269 -12.88 8.14 -14.49
CA HIS A 269 -12.64 6.97 -13.64
C HIS A 269 -11.21 6.90 -13.08
N PHE A 270 -10.36 7.89 -13.33
CA PHE A 270 -9.06 7.98 -12.68
C PHE A 270 -9.26 8.45 -11.23
N VAL A 271 -8.92 7.57 -10.28
CA VAL A 271 -9.03 7.85 -8.85
C VAL A 271 -7.66 7.77 -8.22
N VAL A 272 -7.23 8.86 -7.57
CA VAL A 272 -6.05 8.85 -6.70
C VAL A 272 -6.53 8.63 -5.28
N ASN A 273 -6.34 7.41 -4.78
CA ASN A 273 -6.59 7.08 -3.39
C ASN A 273 -5.29 7.21 -2.60
N LEU A 274 -5.35 7.94 -1.50
CA LEU A 274 -4.26 8.08 -0.55
C LEU A 274 -4.47 7.04 0.54
N PHE A 275 -3.64 5.99 0.53
CA PHE A 275 -3.67 4.99 1.59
C PHE A 275 -2.63 5.35 2.67
N PRO A 276 -2.96 5.18 3.96
CA PRO A 276 -1.97 5.16 5.02
C PRO A 276 -1.02 4.01 4.72
N SER A 277 0.15 4.34 4.19
CA SER A 277 1.17 3.34 3.96
C SER A 277 1.66 2.88 5.33
N MET A 278 1.46 1.60 5.64
CA MET A 278 2.05 0.97 6.83
C MET A 278 3.57 1.04 6.64
N MET A 279 4.17 2.12 7.16
CA MET A 279 5.57 2.57 7.04
C MET A 279 6.42 1.55 6.26
N ILE A 280 6.38 1.64 4.93
CA ILE A 280 6.89 0.60 4.02
C ILE A 280 8.38 0.43 4.27
N LEU A 281 8.71 -0.68 4.92
CA LEU A 281 10.09 -1.05 5.23
C LEU A 281 10.74 -1.87 4.11
N TYR A 282 10.11 -1.99 2.92
CA TYR A 282 10.57 -2.90 1.87
C TYR A 282 10.38 -2.41 0.42
N ALA A 283 10.45 -1.11 0.19
CA ALA A 283 10.61 -0.54 -1.15
C ALA A 283 11.94 0.19 -1.29
N ILE A 284 13.04 -0.41 -0.82
CA ILE A 284 14.36 0.06 -1.23
C ILE A 284 14.66 -0.58 -2.58
N LYS A 285 14.27 0.14 -3.64
CA LYS A 285 14.80 -0.05 -4.98
C LYS A 285 16.32 0.07 -4.84
N LYS A 286 17.06 -1.05 -4.92
CA LYS A 286 18.48 -0.95 -5.23
C LYS A 286 18.55 -0.32 -6.61
N HIS A 287 18.92 0.95 -6.68
CA HIS A 287 19.54 1.48 -7.90
C HIS A 287 20.84 0.69 -8.09
N THR A 288 20.76 -0.45 -8.76
CA THR A 288 21.90 -0.95 -9.53
C THR A 288 22.00 -0.05 -10.74
N GLN A 289 23.06 0.78 -10.76
CA GLN A 289 23.59 1.37 -11.99
C GLN A 289 23.84 0.26 -13.02
#